data_AF-A0A2H9NP22-F1
#
_entry.id   AF-A0A2H9NP22-F1
#
_cell.length_a   1.000
_cell.length_b   1.000
_cell.length_c   1.000
_cell.angle_alpha   90.00
_cell.angle_beta   90.00
_cell.angle_gamma   90.00
#
_symmetry.space_group_name_H-M   'P 1'
#
loop_
_entity.id
_entity.type
_entity.pdbx_description
1 polymer ?
#
loop_
_entity_poly.entity_id
_entity_poly.type
_entity_poly.pdbx_seq_one_letter_code
_entity_poly.pdbx_strand_id
1 'polypeptide(L)'
;ATVEHLMSALSGLGIDNAIVELTSPELPIMDGSAGTFIFLLQSAGVIEQNVPKKFIRIRKTVELKEGDKWVRFEPYNGYRLNFTIDFAHPVFADTKQQVTVDLGEHSYIKEVSRARTFGFMQEVEWMRSQGLALGGNLDNAIVMDEYRVINPDGLRFEDEFVKHKVLDAIGDLYLLGHPLIGAFSGHKSGHALNNALCRALLADEEAWEFVTFDKAEEAPNFLRLQMQAA
;
A
#
# COMPACT_ATOMS: atom_id res chain seq x y z
N ALA A 1 1.80 6.86 -14.80
CA ALA A 1 1.79 7.49 -13.46
C ALA A 1 0.72 6.82 -12.58
N THR A 2 0.79 6.96 -11.26
CA THR A 2 -0.20 6.47 -10.29
C THR A 2 -0.42 4.94 -10.31
N VAL A 3 0.66 4.18 -10.10
CA VAL A 3 0.59 2.70 -10.15
C VAL A 3 0.28 2.07 -8.79
N GLU A 4 0.54 2.80 -7.71
CA GLU A 4 0.55 2.34 -6.33
C GLU A 4 -0.77 1.72 -5.89
N HIS A 5 -1.93 2.29 -6.26
CA HIS A 5 -3.23 1.75 -5.82
C HIS A 5 -3.59 0.44 -6.53
N LEU A 6 -3.26 0.33 -7.83
CA LEU A 6 -3.41 -0.92 -8.56
C LEU A 6 -2.42 -1.97 -8.04
N MET A 7 -1.14 -1.61 -7.86
CA MET A 7 -0.13 -2.51 -7.31
C MET A 7 -0.50 -3.00 -5.91
N SER A 8 -1.10 -2.13 -5.09
CA SER A 8 -1.62 -2.50 -3.77
C SER A 8 -2.76 -3.50 -3.88
N ALA A 9 -3.68 -3.33 -4.84
CA ALA A 9 -4.76 -4.28 -5.10
C ALA A 9 -4.24 -5.64 -5.58
N LEU A 10 -3.28 -5.66 -6.51
CA LEU A 10 -2.63 -6.89 -6.99
C LEU A 10 -1.93 -7.62 -5.85
N SER A 11 -1.18 -6.90 -5.01
CA SER A 11 -0.54 -7.46 -3.82
C SER A 11 -1.56 -8.05 -2.84
N GLY A 12 -2.63 -7.30 -2.55
CA GLY A 12 -3.68 -7.69 -1.61
C GLY A 12 -4.42 -8.96 -2.03
N LEU A 13 -4.65 -9.15 -3.33
CA LEU A 13 -5.26 -10.36 -3.90
C LEU A 13 -4.24 -11.46 -4.26
N GLY A 14 -2.95 -11.19 -4.12
CA GLY A 14 -1.91 -12.15 -4.46
C GLY A 14 -1.80 -12.44 -5.96
N ILE A 15 -2.03 -11.46 -6.83
CA ILE A 15 -1.89 -11.60 -8.29
C ILE A 15 -0.43 -11.46 -8.71
N ASP A 16 0.20 -12.57 -9.10
CA ASP A 16 1.61 -12.57 -9.50
C ASP A 16 1.84 -12.15 -10.96
N ASN A 17 0.92 -12.55 -11.85
CA ASN A 17 1.08 -12.36 -13.29
C ASN A 17 -0.16 -11.68 -13.87
N ALA A 18 0.02 -10.49 -14.45
CA ALA A 18 -1.04 -9.74 -15.10
C ALA A 18 -0.47 -8.87 -16.24
N ILE A 19 -1.32 -8.56 -17.22
CA ILE A 19 -1.05 -7.55 -18.25
C ILE A 19 -1.95 -6.35 -17.95
N VAL A 20 -1.35 -5.17 -17.81
CA VAL A 20 -2.06 -3.91 -17.57
C VAL A 20 -1.92 -3.04 -18.81
N GLU A 21 -2.99 -2.95 -19.59
CA GLU A 21 -3.03 -2.13 -20.80
C GLU A 21 -3.64 -0.76 -20.50
N LEU A 22 -3.03 0.29 -21.06
CA LEU A 22 -3.47 1.67 -20.88
C LEU A 22 -3.57 2.36 -22.24
N THR A 23 -4.65 3.09 -22.45
CA THR A 23 -4.83 3.99 -23.60
C THR A 23 -4.43 5.43 -23.27
N SER A 24 -3.98 5.69 -22.04
CA SER A 24 -3.57 6.99 -21.53
C SER A 24 -2.25 6.90 -20.75
N PRO A 25 -1.54 8.02 -20.48
CA PRO A 25 -0.29 8.02 -19.71
C PRO A 25 -0.40 7.63 -18.22
N GLU A 26 -1.61 7.55 -17.67
CA GLU A 26 -1.87 7.26 -16.26
C GLU A 26 -2.96 6.21 -16.06
N LEU A 27 -2.87 5.50 -14.93
CA LEU A 27 -3.95 4.66 -14.44
C LEU A 27 -5.09 5.54 -13.92
N PRO A 28 -6.35 5.10 -14.06
CA PRO A 28 -7.46 5.85 -13.51
C PRO A 28 -7.40 5.82 -11.97
N ILE A 29 -7.59 6.99 -11.36
CA ILE A 29 -7.59 7.14 -9.88
C ILE A 29 -8.79 6.47 -9.20
N MET A 30 -9.82 6.12 -9.97
CA MET A 30 -11.09 5.56 -9.50
C MET A 30 -11.71 6.42 -8.39
N ASP A 31 -11.92 5.87 -7.20
CA ASP A 31 -12.43 6.56 -6.01
C ASP A 31 -11.31 7.02 -5.05
N GLY A 32 -10.05 6.99 -5.52
CA GLY A 32 -8.86 7.31 -4.72
C GLY A 32 -8.36 6.18 -3.84
N SER A 33 -8.94 4.98 -3.94
CA SER A 33 -8.56 3.81 -3.17
C SER A 33 -8.28 2.60 -4.06
N ALA A 34 -7.84 1.49 -3.47
CA ALA A 34 -7.68 0.22 -4.17
C ALA A 34 -9.01 -0.57 -4.31
N GLY A 35 -10.08 -0.15 -3.61
CA GLY A 35 -11.32 -0.91 -3.50
C GLY A 35 -11.99 -1.20 -4.84
N THR A 36 -11.96 -0.23 -5.76
CA THR A 36 -12.53 -0.43 -7.11
C THR A 36 -11.74 -1.46 -7.92
N PHE A 37 -10.40 -1.44 -7.83
CA PHE A 37 -9.56 -2.45 -8.47
C PHE A 37 -9.79 -3.84 -7.87
N ILE A 38 -9.92 -3.95 -6.55
CA ILE A 38 -10.24 -5.21 -5.87
C ILE A 38 -11.55 -5.79 -6.41
N PHE A 39 -12.60 -4.97 -6.50
CA PHE A 39 -13.89 -5.41 -7.03
C PHE A 39 -13.78 -5.93 -8.47
N LEU A 40 -13.07 -5.21 -9.35
CA LEU A 40 -12.89 -5.61 -10.74
C LEU A 40 -12.09 -6.91 -10.88
N LEU A 41 -10.99 -7.04 -10.12
CA LEU A 41 -10.14 -8.24 -10.12
C LEU A 41 -10.90 -9.47 -9.58
N GLN A 42 -11.64 -9.32 -8.48
CA GLN A 42 -12.47 -10.41 -7.95
C GLN A 42 -13.60 -10.80 -8.90
N SER A 43 -14.19 -9.83 -9.62
CA SER A 43 -15.22 -10.10 -10.63
C SER A 43 -14.67 -10.87 -11.83
N ALA A 44 -13.41 -10.64 -12.20
CA ALA A 44 -12.72 -11.39 -13.25
C ALA A 44 -12.30 -12.80 -12.78
N GLY A 45 -12.01 -12.96 -11.50
CA GLY A 45 -11.52 -14.19 -10.89
C GLY A 45 -10.00 -14.36 -11.01
N VAL A 46 -9.46 -15.32 -10.26
CA VAL A 46 -8.03 -15.65 -10.22
C VAL A 46 -7.83 -17.06 -10.77
N ILE A 47 -6.81 -17.25 -11.61
CA ILE A 47 -6.44 -18.55 -12.16
C ILE A 47 -5.10 -18.97 -11.58
N GLU A 48 -5.09 -20.08 -10.85
CA GLU A 48 -3.85 -20.68 -10.37
C GLU A 48 -3.03 -21.23 -11.54
N GLN A 49 -1.71 -21.00 -11.48
CA GLN A 49 -0.77 -21.51 -12.47
C GLN A 49 0.05 -22.63 -11.83
N ASN A 50 0.40 -23.66 -12.61
CA ASN A 50 1.15 -24.82 -12.13
C ASN A 50 2.66 -24.52 -11.99
N VAL A 51 2.99 -23.47 -11.23
CA VAL A 51 4.36 -23.05 -10.89
C VAL A 51 4.34 -22.55 -9.45
N PRO A 52 5.28 -22.98 -8.59
CA PRO A 52 5.36 -22.49 -7.22
C PRO A 52 5.51 -20.97 -7.16
N LYS A 53 4.64 -20.32 -6.38
CA LYS A 53 4.72 -18.89 -6.09
C LYS A 53 5.99 -18.59 -5.29
N LYS A 54 6.72 -17.56 -5.72
CA LYS A 54 7.94 -17.09 -5.05
C LYS A 54 7.63 -15.92 -4.12
N PHE A 55 8.25 -15.93 -2.96
CA PHE A 55 8.19 -14.88 -1.95
C PHE A 55 9.58 -14.34 -1.67
N ILE A 56 9.69 -13.04 -1.36
CA ILE A 56 10.91 -12.44 -0.83
C ILE A 56 10.83 -12.52 0.69
N ARG A 57 11.70 -13.32 1.31
CA ARG A 57 11.80 -13.39 2.78
C ARG A 57 12.91 -12.48 3.28
N ILE A 58 12.58 -11.60 4.22
CA ILE A 58 13.55 -10.74 4.90
C ILE A 58 14.34 -11.56 5.92
N ARG A 59 15.67 -11.54 5.80
CA ARG A 59 16.62 -12.26 6.65
C ARG A 59 17.38 -11.36 7.60
N LYS A 60 17.56 -10.09 7.24
CA LYS A 60 18.26 -9.09 8.05
C LYS A 60 17.49 -7.78 8.05
N THR A 61 17.71 -7.00 9.10
CA THR A 61 17.15 -5.66 9.20
C THR A 61 17.83 -4.73 8.19
N VAL A 62 17.03 -4.03 7.38
CA VAL A 62 17.51 -2.99 6.45
C VAL A 62 16.77 -1.71 6.79
N GLU A 63 17.49 -0.64 7.12
CA GLU A 63 16.90 0.65 7.54
C GLU A 63 17.49 1.80 6.74
N LEU A 64 16.64 2.74 6.34
CA LEU A 64 17.06 4.02 5.75
C LEU A 64 16.44 5.17 6.55
N LYS A 65 17.21 6.24 6.71
CA LYS A 65 16.80 7.45 7.43
C LYS A 65 17.17 8.71 6.65
N GLU A 66 16.23 9.64 6.55
CA GLU A 66 16.39 10.95 5.92
C GLU A 66 15.80 12.03 6.84
N GLY A 67 16.66 12.72 7.60
CA GLY A 67 16.22 13.69 8.60
C GLY A 67 15.38 13.03 9.70
N ASP A 68 14.12 13.44 9.82
CA ASP A 68 13.13 12.88 10.76
C ASP A 68 12.36 11.68 10.19
N LYS A 69 12.49 11.38 8.88
CA LYS A 69 11.81 10.26 8.21
C LYS A 69 12.65 9.00 8.28
N TRP A 70 12.01 7.84 8.42
CA TRP A 70 12.71 6.56 8.32
C TRP A 70 11.80 5.44 7.82
N VAL A 71 12.42 4.42 7.25
CA VAL A 71 11.78 3.18 6.81
C VAL A 71 12.67 2.00 7.13
N ARG A 72 12.05 0.86 7.43
CA ARG A 72 12.76 -0.34 7.86
C ARG A 72 12.07 -1.61 7.42
N PHE A 73 12.86 -2.58 6.96
CA PHE A 73 12.49 -3.99 6.92
C PHE A 73 13.08 -4.74 8.11
N GLU A 74 12.31 -5.66 8.68
CA GLU A 74 12.75 -6.57 9.74
C GLU A 74 12.33 -8.02 9.42
N PRO A 75 13.14 -9.02 9.80
CA PRO A 75 12.73 -10.42 9.72
C PRO A 75 11.46 -10.66 10.53
N TYR A 76 10.44 -11.20 9.89
CA TYR A 76 9.17 -11.53 10.52
C TYR A 76 8.50 -12.68 9.78
N ASN A 77 7.98 -13.68 10.50
CA ASN A 77 7.31 -14.84 9.91
C ASN A 77 5.84 -14.53 9.59
N GLY A 78 5.62 -13.57 8.70
CA GLY A 78 4.31 -13.06 8.29
C GLY A 78 4.49 -11.86 7.37
N TYR A 79 3.43 -11.09 7.15
CA TYR A 79 3.54 -9.80 6.47
C TYR A 79 2.85 -8.72 7.29
N ARG A 80 3.67 -7.87 7.91
CA ARG A 80 3.22 -6.82 8.82
C ARG A 80 3.69 -5.46 8.34
N LEU A 81 2.81 -4.46 8.43
CA LEU A 81 3.12 -3.07 8.15
C LEU A 81 2.80 -2.22 9.36
N ASN A 82 3.79 -1.47 9.84
CA ASN A 82 3.62 -0.40 10.82
C ASN A 82 3.81 0.93 10.11
N PHE A 83 2.87 1.84 10.25
CA PHE A 83 3.01 3.17 9.65
C PHE A 83 2.67 4.25 10.67
N THR A 84 3.48 5.30 10.67
CA THR A 84 3.25 6.52 11.44
C THR A 84 3.31 7.72 10.50
N ILE A 85 2.28 8.53 10.54
CA ILE A 85 2.24 9.86 9.93
C ILE A 85 2.40 10.92 11.03
N ASP A 86 2.86 12.11 10.65
CA ASP A 86 3.03 13.24 11.55
C ASP A 86 2.85 14.51 10.72
N PHE A 87 1.58 14.91 10.58
CA PHE A 87 1.19 16.10 9.86
C PHE A 87 0.79 17.18 10.87
N ALA A 88 1.43 18.34 10.77
CA ALA A 88 1.13 19.51 11.58
C ALA A 88 -0.15 20.20 11.06
N HIS A 89 -1.31 19.57 11.25
CA HIS A 89 -2.59 20.08 10.77
C HIS A 89 -3.74 19.66 11.71
N PRO A 90 -4.72 20.55 12.02
CA PRO A 90 -5.76 20.29 13.02
C PRO A 90 -6.52 18.98 12.83
N VAL A 91 -6.88 18.66 11.58
CA VAL A 91 -7.57 17.40 11.24
C VAL A 91 -6.79 16.17 11.70
N PHE A 92 -5.46 16.20 11.64
CA PHE A 92 -4.65 15.04 12.02
C PHE A 92 -4.46 14.93 13.54
N ALA A 93 -4.55 16.03 14.28
CA ALA A 93 -4.44 16.03 15.74
C ALA A 93 -5.59 15.23 16.40
N ASP A 94 -6.76 15.20 15.75
CA ASP A 94 -7.95 14.51 16.22
C ASP A 94 -8.09 13.07 15.65
N THR A 95 -7.08 12.57 14.94
CA THR A 95 -7.12 11.23 14.31
C THR A 95 -5.97 10.34 14.76
N LYS A 96 -6.11 9.02 14.53
CA LYS A 96 -5.01 8.09 14.77
C LYS A 96 -3.93 8.30 13.71
N GLN A 97 -2.72 8.60 14.19
CA GLN A 97 -1.56 8.85 13.34
C GLN A 97 -0.64 7.62 13.19
N GLN A 98 -0.94 6.53 13.91
CA GLN A 98 -0.20 5.28 13.84
C GLN A 98 -1.16 4.13 13.62
N VAL A 99 -0.76 3.19 12.76
CA VAL A 99 -1.49 1.93 12.54
C VAL A 99 -0.50 0.78 12.38
N THR A 100 -0.91 -0.39 12.83
CA THR A 100 -0.26 -1.67 12.54
C THR A 100 -1.26 -2.54 11.81
N VAL A 101 -0.89 -3.05 10.65
CA VAL A 101 -1.67 -4.01 9.87
C VAL A 101 -0.83 -5.27 9.68
N ASP A 102 -1.26 -6.36 10.29
CA ASP A 102 -0.69 -7.69 10.09
C ASP A 102 -1.64 -8.51 9.22
N LEU A 103 -1.23 -8.90 8.01
CA LEU A 103 -2.11 -9.63 7.08
C LEU A 103 -2.39 -11.08 7.51
N GLY A 104 -1.71 -11.58 8.55
CA GLY A 104 -2.06 -12.84 9.20
C GLY A 104 -3.26 -12.72 10.14
N GLU A 105 -3.59 -11.50 10.57
CA GLU A 105 -4.63 -11.20 11.57
C GLU A 105 -5.76 -10.31 11.00
N HIS A 106 -5.42 -9.44 10.06
CA HIS A 106 -6.29 -8.42 9.50
C HIS A 106 -6.60 -8.67 8.02
N SER A 107 -7.81 -8.32 7.59
CA SER A 107 -8.20 -8.46 6.19
C SER A 107 -7.83 -7.20 5.40
N TYR A 108 -6.90 -7.31 4.44
CA TYR A 108 -6.56 -6.19 3.54
C TYR A 108 -7.80 -5.59 2.87
N ILE A 109 -8.69 -6.45 2.35
CA ILE A 109 -9.90 -6.02 1.64
C ILE A 109 -10.80 -5.18 2.55
N LYS A 110 -11.02 -5.60 3.80
CA LYS A 110 -11.94 -4.91 4.72
C LYS A 110 -11.31 -3.69 5.36
N GLU A 111 -10.02 -3.75 5.69
CA GLU A 111 -9.38 -2.79 6.59
C GLU A 111 -8.50 -1.76 5.89
N VAL A 112 -7.99 -2.05 4.70
CA VAL A 112 -7.04 -1.18 3.99
C VAL A 112 -7.56 -0.74 2.63
N SER A 113 -8.10 -1.66 1.82
CA SER A 113 -8.35 -1.42 0.39
C SER A 113 -9.23 -0.20 0.08
N ARG A 114 -10.14 0.16 0.99
CA ARG A 114 -11.09 1.27 0.82
C ARG A 114 -10.57 2.62 1.31
N ALA A 115 -9.36 2.69 1.89
CA ALA A 115 -8.80 3.93 2.39
C ALA A 115 -8.39 4.84 1.23
N ARG A 116 -9.00 6.02 1.12
CA ARG A 116 -8.80 6.93 -0.01
C ARG A 116 -7.57 7.81 0.15
N THR A 117 -7.03 8.23 -0.97
CA THR A 117 -5.99 9.26 -1.05
C THR A 117 -6.52 10.59 -0.53
N PHE A 118 -5.59 11.47 -0.13
CA PHE A 118 -5.95 12.72 0.52
C PHE A 118 -5.01 13.84 0.14
N GLY A 119 -5.52 15.07 0.20
CA GLY A 119 -4.75 16.28 -0.06
C GLY A 119 -5.36 17.52 0.58
N PHE A 120 -4.57 18.57 0.66
CA PHE A 120 -5.02 19.87 1.16
C PHE A 120 -5.58 20.71 0.01
N MET A 121 -6.68 21.40 0.23
CA MET A 121 -7.36 22.20 -0.80
C MET A 121 -6.40 23.19 -1.47
N GLN A 122 -5.59 23.91 -0.68
CA GLN A 122 -4.61 24.87 -1.18
C GLN A 122 -3.55 24.22 -2.07
N GLU A 123 -3.10 23.01 -1.71
CA GLU A 123 -2.14 22.26 -2.52
C GLU A 123 -2.78 21.77 -3.82
N VAL A 124 -4.04 21.33 -3.79
CA VAL A 124 -4.77 20.91 -5.00
C VAL A 124 -4.97 22.07 -5.97
N GLU A 125 -5.34 23.25 -5.47
CA GLU A 125 -5.45 24.47 -6.28
C GLU A 125 -4.10 24.87 -6.89
N TRP A 126 -3.03 24.82 -6.09
CA TRP A 126 -1.68 25.08 -6.56
C TRP A 126 -1.23 24.06 -7.61
N MET A 127 -1.42 22.76 -7.38
CA MET A 127 -1.09 21.69 -8.33
C MET A 127 -1.83 21.88 -9.66
N ARG A 128 -3.13 22.23 -9.63
CA ARG A 128 -3.91 22.52 -10.83
C ARG A 128 -3.35 23.71 -11.62
N SER A 129 -2.85 24.74 -10.94
CA SER A 129 -2.18 25.88 -11.60
C SER A 129 -0.92 25.47 -12.37
N GLN A 130 -0.30 24.34 -12.00
CA GLN A 130 0.88 23.75 -12.63
C GLN A 130 0.53 22.61 -13.60
N GLY A 131 -0.75 22.38 -13.91
CA GLY A 131 -1.20 21.29 -14.79
C GLY A 131 -1.21 19.91 -14.14
N LEU A 132 -1.13 19.82 -12.80
CA LEU A 132 -1.18 18.59 -12.01
C LEU A 132 -2.55 18.42 -11.34
N ALA A 133 -2.89 17.20 -10.91
CA ALA A 133 -4.14 16.89 -10.19
C ALA A 133 -5.43 17.39 -10.89
N LEU A 134 -5.41 17.47 -12.23
CA LEU A 134 -6.52 18.01 -13.03
C LEU A 134 -7.81 17.17 -12.92
N GLY A 135 -7.67 15.86 -12.70
CA GLY A 135 -8.79 14.94 -12.47
C GLY A 135 -9.24 14.82 -11.00
N GLY A 136 -8.54 15.44 -10.06
CA GLY A 136 -8.85 15.31 -8.62
C GLY A 136 -10.15 16.02 -8.26
N ASN A 137 -11.00 15.38 -7.46
CA ASN A 137 -12.27 15.92 -6.95
C ASN A 137 -12.66 15.19 -5.64
N LEU A 138 -13.82 15.55 -5.06
CA LEU A 138 -14.28 14.96 -3.79
C LEU A 138 -14.73 13.50 -3.89
N ASP A 139 -14.98 12.99 -5.11
CA ASP A 139 -15.36 11.60 -5.36
C ASP A 139 -14.13 10.67 -5.35
N ASN A 140 -12.93 11.22 -5.61
CA ASN A 140 -11.70 10.46 -5.74
C ASN A 140 -10.56 10.86 -4.78
N ALA A 141 -10.82 11.79 -3.87
CA ALA A 141 -9.87 12.14 -2.82
C ALA A 141 -10.59 12.67 -1.58
N ILE A 142 -9.99 12.44 -0.42
CA ILE A 142 -10.32 13.17 0.81
C ILE A 142 -9.66 14.54 0.70
N VAL A 143 -10.45 15.60 0.75
CA VAL A 143 -9.93 16.96 0.68
C VAL A 143 -10.11 17.61 2.04
N MET A 144 -9.08 18.32 2.49
CA MET A 144 -9.08 19.07 3.73
C MET A 144 -8.87 20.56 3.46
N ASP A 145 -9.67 21.40 4.10
CA ASP A 145 -9.33 22.82 4.27
C ASP A 145 -8.41 22.98 5.51
N GLU A 146 -8.13 24.22 5.92
CA GLU A 146 -7.25 24.52 7.07
C GLU A 146 -7.72 23.93 8.41
N TYR A 147 -8.98 23.49 8.50
CA TYR A 147 -9.61 23.11 9.77
C TYR A 147 -10.30 21.76 9.76
N ARG A 148 -10.81 21.29 8.60
CA ARG A 148 -11.69 20.11 8.53
C ARG A 148 -11.61 19.36 7.20
N VAL A 149 -12.09 18.13 7.22
CA VAL A 149 -12.45 17.36 6.02
C VAL A 149 -13.69 17.98 5.38
N ILE A 150 -13.66 18.21 4.06
CA ILE A 150 -14.77 18.86 3.33
C ILE A 150 -15.65 17.88 2.55
N ASN A 151 -15.27 16.60 2.47
CA ASN A 151 -16.10 15.57 1.86
C ASN A 151 -17.44 15.45 2.64
N PRO A 152 -18.61 15.57 1.99
CA PRO A 152 -19.91 15.55 2.67
C PRO A 152 -20.17 14.30 3.53
N ASP A 153 -19.72 13.14 3.05
CA ASP A 153 -19.89 11.86 3.74
C ASP A 153 -18.77 11.57 4.77
N GLY A 154 -17.81 12.48 4.93
CA GLY A 154 -16.69 12.33 5.85
C GLY A 154 -15.70 11.22 5.47
N LEU A 155 -15.11 10.60 6.50
CA LEU A 155 -14.14 9.52 6.37
C LEU A 155 -14.82 8.14 6.37
N ARG A 156 -14.26 7.19 5.62
CA ARG A 156 -14.67 5.77 5.63
C ARG A 156 -14.16 5.04 6.87
N PHE A 157 -13.07 5.52 7.45
CA PHE A 157 -12.45 5.02 8.68
C PHE A 157 -11.96 6.19 9.54
N GLU A 158 -11.96 6.05 10.86
CA GLU A 158 -11.40 7.07 11.77
C GLU A 158 -9.89 7.31 11.54
N ASP A 159 -9.20 6.28 11.03
CA ASP A 159 -7.77 6.24 10.75
C ASP A 159 -7.49 6.14 9.24
N GLU A 160 -8.39 6.65 8.38
CA GLU A 160 -8.32 6.51 6.92
C GLU A 160 -7.01 7.05 6.33
N PHE A 161 -6.48 8.17 6.84
CA PHE A 161 -5.24 8.77 6.34
C PHE A 161 -4.02 7.86 6.50
N VAL A 162 -3.81 7.30 7.70
CA VAL A 162 -2.67 6.42 7.95
C VAL A 162 -2.86 5.06 7.28
N LYS A 163 -4.10 4.56 7.17
CA LYS A 163 -4.42 3.36 6.38
C LYS A 163 -4.16 3.54 4.90
N HIS A 164 -4.40 4.72 4.34
CA HIS A 164 -4.03 5.00 2.96
C HIS A 164 -2.50 4.96 2.79
N LYS A 165 -1.72 5.40 3.78
CA LYS A 165 -0.25 5.24 3.74
C LYS A 165 0.22 3.80 3.84
N VAL A 166 -0.52 2.93 4.53
CA VAL A 166 -0.30 1.47 4.44
C VAL A 166 -0.64 0.96 3.04
N LEU A 167 -1.74 1.40 2.43
CA LEU A 167 -2.13 1.04 1.07
C LEU A 167 -1.03 1.42 0.06
N ASP A 168 -0.56 2.67 0.10
CA ASP A 168 0.54 3.19 -0.71
C ASP A 168 1.80 2.32 -0.53
N ALA A 169 2.18 2.04 0.72
CA ALA A 169 3.35 1.22 1.03
C ALA A 169 3.23 -0.19 0.46
N ILE A 170 2.10 -0.88 0.63
CA ILE A 170 1.89 -2.20 0.04
C ILE A 170 2.09 -2.15 -1.49
N GLY A 171 1.58 -1.12 -2.16
CA GLY A 171 1.77 -0.91 -3.60
C GLY A 171 3.23 -0.68 -3.99
N ASP A 172 3.92 0.23 -3.29
CA ASP A 172 5.34 0.54 -3.53
C ASP A 172 6.22 -0.69 -3.33
N LEU A 173 5.98 -1.45 -2.26
CA LEU A 173 6.74 -2.65 -1.93
C LEU A 173 6.50 -3.78 -2.94
N TYR A 174 5.32 -3.86 -3.53
CA TYR A 174 5.00 -4.86 -4.56
C TYR A 174 5.70 -4.59 -5.90
N LEU A 175 6.34 -3.42 -6.08
CA LEU A 175 7.26 -3.18 -7.19
C LEU A 175 8.52 -4.08 -7.15
N LEU A 176 8.77 -4.77 -6.03
CA LEU A 176 9.75 -5.86 -5.96
C LEU A 176 9.34 -7.08 -6.83
N GLY A 177 8.10 -7.13 -7.32
CA GLY A 177 7.58 -8.18 -8.20
C GLY A 177 7.17 -9.46 -7.47
N HIS A 178 7.33 -9.50 -6.14
CA HIS A 178 7.00 -10.66 -5.33
C HIS A 178 6.42 -10.23 -3.97
N PRO A 179 5.49 -11.01 -3.41
CA PRO A 179 5.02 -10.81 -2.03
C PRO A 179 6.15 -10.96 -1.01
N LEU A 180 6.03 -10.21 0.09
CA LEU A 180 7.03 -10.18 1.16
C LEU A 180 6.66 -11.09 2.32
N ILE A 181 7.69 -11.70 2.92
CA ILE A 181 7.64 -12.33 4.24
C ILE A 181 8.61 -11.53 5.12
N GLY A 182 8.06 -10.66 5.95
CA GLY A 182 8.80 -9.70 6.75
C GLY A 182 7.89 -8.63 7.35
N ALA A 183 8.48 -7.76 8.15
CA ALA A 183 7.81 -6.60 8.70
C ALA A 183 8.37 -5.34 8.02
N PHE A 184 7.49 -4.46 7.56
CA PHE A 184 7.82 -3.12 7.14
C PHE A 184 7.38 -2.12 8.22
N SER A 185 8.23 -1.15 8.52
CA SER A 185 7.88 -0.03 9.39
C SER A 185 8.29 1.28 8.72
N GLY A 186 7.38 2.25 8.68
CA GLY A 186 7.63 3.56 8.10
C GLY A 186 7.15 4.69 9.01
N HIS A 187 8.00 5.70 9.21
CA HIS A 187 7.66 6.94 9.91
C HIS A 187 7.85 8.12 8.98
N LYS A 188 6.77 8.85 8.71
CA LYS A 188 6.72 9.96 7.75
C LYS A 188 7.25 9.56 6.37
N SER A 189 7.12 8.27 6.03
CA SER A 189 7.56 7.75 4.74
C SER A 189 6.59 8.11 3.61
N GLY A 190 7.11 8.10 2.39
CA GLY A 190 6.35 8.18 1.15
C GLY A 190 7.07 7.42 0.04
N HIS A 191 6.55 7.49 -1.18
CA HIS A 191 6.99 6.67 -2.32
C HIS A 191 8.50 6.67 -2.57
N ALA A 192 9.14 7.85 -2.48
CA ALA A 192 10.59 7.97 -2.71
C ALA A 192 11.41 7.14 -1.71
N LEU A 193 11.08 7.24 -0.41
CA LEU A 193 11.82 6.55 0.65
C LEU A 193 11.49 5.04 0.68
N ASN A 194 10.24 4.67 0.38
CA ASN A 194 9.84 3.28 0.18
C ASN A 194 10.63 2.64 -0.98
N ASN A 195 10.72 3.32 -2.13
CA ASN A 195 11.48 2.84 -3.28
C ASN A 195 12.98 2.72 -2.97
N ALA A 196 13.54 3.71 -2.27
CA ALA A 196 14.94 3.66 -1.84
C ALA A 196 15.20 2.43 -0.95
N LEU A 197 14.28 2.09 -0.05
CA LEU A 197 14.39 0.90 0.78
C LEU A 197 14.33 -0.39 -0.03
N CYS A 198 13.41 -0.50 -1.00
CA CYS A 198 13.36 -1.65 -1.91
C CYS A 198 14.68 -1.83 -2.66
N ARG A 199 15.28 -0.74 -3.16
CA ARG A 199 16.59 -0.79 -3.83
C ARG A 199 17.70 -1.20 -2.87
N ALA A 200 17.70 -0.68 -1.64
CA ALA A 200 18.69 -1.04 -0.62
C ALA A 200 18.58 -2.52 -0.23
N LEU A 201 17.35 -3.04 -0.09
CA LEU A 201 17.11 -4.47 0.15
C LEU A 201 17.69 -5.33 -0.98
N LEU A 202 17.39 -5.00 -2.25
CA LEU A 202 17.88 -5.75 -3.40
C LEU A 202 19.41 -5.70 -3.55
N ALA A 203 20.05 -4.60 -3.10
CA ALA A 203 21.51 -4.45 -3.15
C ALA A 203 22.24 -5.27 -2.08
N ASP A 204 21.57 -5.64 -0.97
CA ASP A 204 22.11 -6.52 0.06
C ASP A 204 21.55 -7.94 -0.12
N GLU A 205 22.24 -8.75 -0.92
CA GLU A 205 21.85 -10.15 -1.20
C GLU A 205 21.80 -11.04 0.06
N GLU A 206 22.43 -10.64 1.18
CA GLU A 206 22.34 -11.39 2.43
C GLU A 206 21.12 -11.00 3.27
N ALA A 207 20.45 -9.88 2.94
CA ALA A 207 19.29 -9.38 3.67
C ALA A 207 17.98 -10.05 3.26
N TRP A 208 17.95 -10.80 2.15
CA TRP A 208 16.75 -11.48 1.68
C TRP A 208 17.05 -12.80 0.96
N GLU A 209 16.01 -13.59 0.75
CA GLU A 209 16.06 -14.80 -0.09
C GLU A 209 14.73 -15.04 -0.80
N PHE A 210 14.78 -15.73 -1.93
CA PHE A 210 13.56 -16.30 -2.53
C PHE A 210 13.18 -17.60 -1.85
N VAL A 211 11.91 -17.72 -1.50
CA VAL A 211 11.34 -18.95 -0.93
C VAL A 211 10.07 -19.33 -1.66
N THR A 212 9.79 -20.63 -1.70
CA THR A 212 8.56 -21.23 -2.22
C THR A 212 8.03 -22.19 -1.17
N PHE A 213 6.75 -22.56 -1.26
CA PHE A 213 6.15 -23.55 -0.36
C PHE A 213 5.44 -24.61 -1.20
N ASP A 214 5.80 -25.88 -0.98
CA ASP A 214 5.16 -27.01 -1.67
C ASP A 214 3.81 -27.34 -1.04
N LYS A 215 3.63 -27.02 0.25
CA LYS A 215 2.40 -27.22 1.01
C LYS A 215 1.95 -25.94 1.68
N ALA A 216 0.66 -25.64 1.61
CA ALA A 216 0.06 -24.46 2.27
C ALA A 216 0.30 -24.43 3.79
N GLU A 217 0.44 -25.60 4.42
CA GLU A 217 0.73 -25.78 5.85
C GLU A 217 2.13 -25.32 6.26
N GLU A 218 3.05 -25.20 5.32
CA GLU A 218 4.42 -24.71 5.55
C GLU A 218 4.51 -23.19 5.38
N ALA A 219 3.51 -22.59 4.71
CA ALA A 219 3.42 -21.16 4.47
C ALA A 219 2.94 -20.40 5.72
N PRO A 220 3.43 -19.18 5.97
CA PRO A 220 2.89 -18.25 6.96
C PRO A 220 1.36 -18.08 6.84
N ASN A 221 0.69 -17.84 7.98
CA ASN A 221 -0.77 -17.80 8.06
C ASN A 221 -1.43 -16.82 7.06
N PHE A 222 -0.82 -15.67 6.80
CA PHE A 222 -1.36 -14.67 5.87
C PHE A 222 -1.49 -15.20 4.43
N LEU A 223 -0.63 -16.14 4.03
CA LEU A 223 -0.67 -16.77 2.72
C LEU A 223 -1.82 -17.78 2.60
N ARG A 224 -2.19 -18.43 3.71
CA ARG A 224 -3.31 -19.38 3.73
C ARG A 224 -4.65 -18.66 3.54
N LEU A 225 -4.78 -17.44 4.05
CA LEU A 225 -5.98 -16.62 3.87
C LEU A 225 -6.15 -16.14 2.42
N GLN A 226 -5.06 -15.85 1.71
CA GLN A 226 -5.12 -15.55 0.27
C GLN A 226 -5.55 -16.76 -0.56
N MET A 227 -5.14 -17.98 -0.18
CA MET A 227 -5.52 -19.22 -0.88
C MET A 227 -6.97 -19.67 -0.62
N GLN A 228 -7.61 -19.22 0.45
CA GLN A 228 -8.99 -19.60 0.81
C GLN A 228 -10.06 -18.65 0.24
N ALA A 229 -9.65 -17.49 -0.30
CA ALA A 229 -10.56 -16.51 -0.91
C ALA A 229 -10.69 -16.67 -2.43
N ALA A 230 -10.09 -17.72 -3.01
CA ALA A 230 -10.21 -18.12 -4.41
C ALA A 230 -11.30 -19.18 -4.60
#